data_AF-A0A1W0E633-F1
#
_entry.id   AF-A0A1W0E633-F1
#
_cell.length_a   1.000
_cell.length_b   1.000
_cell.length_c   1.000
_cell.angle_alpha   90.00
_cell.angle_beta   90.00
_cell.angle_gamma   90.00
#
_symmetry.space_group_name_H-M   'P 1'
#
loop_
_entity.id
_entity.type
_entity.pdbx_description
1 polymer ?
#
loop_
_entity_poly.entity_id
_entity_poly.type
_entity_poly.pdbx_seq_one_letter_code
_entity_poly.pdbx_strand_id
1 'polypeptide(L)'
;MLKDITNIDVTNIKVTIHKKEHKKILYSWLNDVSREFSYHHITFLTSILILEKYTDKYVYLLSDYQLIGISSLYIAAKIEETKTKPIEAYAKVTDETFSKEQIHKMEMQILDYLNYDINSILPGTLFKNFDVIEMLRKNNVSLTNESKLHLLTAIIVDFCLSKKIKFTEIMCKSLANLQQNLNNKQISSNIKMIIRENYELIKFFNIKANA
;
A
#
# COMPACT_ATOMS: atom_id res chain seq x y z
N MET A 1 9.84 15.85 -7.44
CA MET A 1 9.67 16.12 -6.00
C MET A 1 8.19 15.86 -5.71
N LEU A 2 7.90 14.78 -5.00
CA LEU A 2 6.54 14.44 -4.57
C LEU A 2 6.09 15.54 -3.60
N LYS A 3 4.93 16.16 -3.87
CA LYS A 3 4.41 17.23 -3.02
C LYS A 3 3.71 16.66 -1.79
N ASP A 4 3.82 17.35 -0.68
CA ASP A 4 3.01 17.09 0.51
C ASP A 4 1.50 17.11 0.18
N ILE A 5 0.80 16.05 0.59
CA ILE A 5 -0.65 15.88 0.41
C ILE A 5 -1.48 16.44 1.58
N THR A 6 -0.83 16.90 2.64
CA THR A 6 -1.44 17.42 3.87
C THR A 6 -1.60 18.94 3.89
N ASN A 7 -1.27 19.64 2.80
CA ASN A 7 -1.38 21.10 2.68
C ASN A 7 -2.86 21.56 2.66
N ILE A 8 -3.51 21.37 3.79
CA ILE A 8 -4.87 21.71 4.14
C ILE A 8 -4.75 22.87 5.12
N ASP A 9 -5.37 23.99 4.77
CA ASP A 9 -5.43 25.21 5.58
C ASP A 9 -5.74 24.86 7.06
N VAL A 10 -4.79 25.15 7.94
CA VAL A 10 -4.73 24.73 9.36
C VAL A 10 -5.92 25.22 10.19
N THR A 11 -6.75 26.07 9.60
CA THR A 11 -7.92 26.71 10.21
C THR A 11 -9.10 25.75 10.46
N ASN A 12 -9.06 24.50 9.99
CA ASN A 12 -10.10 23.49 10.27
C ASN A 12 -9.52 22.10 10.56
N ILE A 13 -9.06 21.87 11.80
CA ILE A 13 -8.67 20.55 12.31
C ILE A 13 -9.91 19.63 12.29
N LYS A 14 -10.06 18.86 11.21
CA LYS A 14 -11.12 17.85 11.09
C LYS A 14 -10.57 16.48 11.49
N VAL A 15 -11.06 16.00 12.64
CA VAL A 15 -10.97 14.58 12.98
C VAL A 15 -11.62 13.78 11.85
N THR A 16 -10.87 12.86 11.25
CA THR A 16 -11.35 12.10 10.08
C THR A 16 -11.57 10.66 10.47
N ILE A 17 -12.78 10.16 10.16
CA ILE A 17 -13.06 8.72 10.17
C ILE A 17 -12.96 8.22 8.73
N HIS A 18 -11.85 7.56 8.39
CA HIS A 18 -11.69 6.63 7.26
C HIS A 18 -12.37 6.98 5.92
N LYS A 19 -12.33 8.26 5.49
CA LYS A 19 -12.89 8.64 4.20
C LYS A 19 -12.12 7.97 3.06
N LYS A 20 -12.86 7.28 2.18
CA LYS A 20 -12.30 6.56 1.01
C LYS A 20 -11.42 7.46 0.13
N GLU A 21 -11.80 8.73 0.00
CA GLU A 21 -11.07 9.74 -0.77
C GLU A 21 -9.67 9.99 -0.20
N HIS A 22 -9.55 10.19 1.12
CA HIS A 22 -8.25 10.42 1.76
C HIS A 22 -7.36 9.18 1.68
N LYS A 23 -7.93 7.97 1.85
CA LYS A 23 -7.19 6.72 1.63
C LYS A 23 -6.63 6.64 0.23
N LYS A 24 -7.45 6.94 -0.79
CA LYS A 24 -7.03 6.88 -2.19
C LYS A 24 -5.86 7.81 -2.48
N ILE A 25 -5.91 9.04 -1.97
CA ILE A 25 -4.83 10.03 -2.12
C ILE A 25 -3.55 9.51 -1.46
N LEU A 26 -3.62 9.11 -0.19
CA LEU A 26 -2.43 8.62 0.54
C LEU A 26 -1.85 7.36 -0.09
N TYR A 27 -2.68 6.40 -0.48
CA TYR A 27 -2.20 5.14 -1.05
C TYR A 27 -1.55 5.35 -2.42
N SER A 28 -2.10 6.24 -3.24
CA SER A 28 -1.46 6.63 -4.50
C SER A 28 -0.11 7.27 -4.23
N TRP A 29 -0.03 8.18 -3.26
CA TRP A 29 1.21 8.85 -2.90
C TRP A 29 2.25 7.86 -2.34
N LEU A 30 1.87 6.95 -1.44
CA LEU A 30 2.75 5.91 -0.91
C LEU A 30 3.28 4.97 -2.01
N ASN A 31 2.45 4.64 -3.01
CA ASN A 31 2.89 3.86 -4.16
C ASN A 31 3.98 4.61 -4.95
N ASP A 32 3.85 5.94 -5.10
CA ASP A 32 4.86 6.76 -5.77
C ASP A 32 6.15 6.86 -4.95
N VAL A 33 6.06 7.06 -3.63
CA VAL A 33 7.22 7.09 -2.74
C VAL A 33 7.96 5.75 -2.76
N SER A 34 7.24 4.63 -2.65
CA SER A 34 7.80 3.28 -2.70
C SER A 34 8.58 3.05 -4.00
N ARG A 35 8.07 3.55 -5.13
CA ARG A 35 8.76 3.49 -6.41
C ARG A 35 9.98 4.39 -6.48
N GLU A 36 9.88 5.64 -6.02
CA GLU A 36 11.02 6.57 -5.96
C GLU A 36 12.15 5.98 -5.11
N PHE A 37 11.81 5.22 -4.07
CA PHE A 37 12.77 4.49 -3.24
C PHE A 37 13.26 3.18 -3.85
N SER A 38 12.67 2.75 -4.97
CA SER A 38 12.95 1.48 -5.66
C SER A 38 12.68 0.26 -4.78
N TYR A 39 11.63 0.33 -3.96
CA TYR A 39 11.17 -0.78 -3.14
C TYR A 39 10.24 -1.71 -3.90
N HIS A 40 10.18 -2.96 -3.42
CA HIS A 40 9.33 -4.00 -3.96
C HIS A 40 7.84 -3.69 -3.72
N HIS A 41 6.98 -4.17 -4.61
CA HIS A 41 5.51 -4.05 -4.46
C HIS A 41 5.00 -4.68 -3.15
N ILE A 42 5.73 -5.65 -2.60
CA ILE A 42 5.40 -6.25 -1.31
C ILE A 42 5.65 -5.28 -0.16
N THR A 43 6.73 -4.51 -0.19
CA THR A 43 6.99 -3.46 0.79
C THR A 43 5.89 -2.41 0.79
N PHE A 44 5.44 -1.98 -0.40
CA PHE A 44 4.27 -1.11 -0.51
C PHE A 44 3.01 -1.77 0.09
N LEU A 45 2.71 -3.02 -0.27
CA LEU A 45 1.56 -3.73 0.26
C LEU A 45 1.61 -3.83 1.80
N THR A 46 2.74 -4.26 2.36
CA THR A 46 2.97 -4.36 3.81
C THR A 46 2.71 -3.00 4.49
N SER A 47 3.16 -1.90 3.88
CA SER A 47 2.90 -0.56 4.43
C SER A 47 1.42 -0.21 4.51
N ILE A 48 0.63 -0.56 3.48
CA ILE A 48 -0.82 -0.36 3.46
C ILE A 48 -1.51 -1.20 4.54
N LEU A 49 -1.06 -2.43 4.75
CA LEU A 49 -1.66 -3.33 5.73
C LEU A 49 -1.37 -2.92 7.17
N ILE A 50 -0.15 -2.43 7.44
CA ILE A 50 0.21 -1.80 8.72
C ILE A 50 -0.68 -0.57 8.97
N LEU A 51 -0.77 0.32 7.97
CA LEU A 51 -1.58 1.53 8.01
C LEU A 51 -3.06 1.22 8.27
N GLU A 52 -3.65 0.26 7.57
CA GLU A 52 -5.04 -0.16 7.77
C GLU A 52 -5.27 -0.72 9.16
N LYS A 53 -4.37 -1.59 9.65
CA LYS A 53 -4.52 -2.19 10.98
C LYS A 53 -4.41 -1.15 12.09
N TYR A 54 -3.47 -0.20 11.97
CA TYR A 54 -3.30 0.90 12.91
C TYR A 54 -4.50 1.84 12.93
N THR A 55 -4.96 2.24 11.74
CA THR A 55 -6.05 3.19 11.64
C THR A 55 -7.40 2.58 11.98
N ASP A 56 -7.64 1.27 11.76
CA ASP A 56 -8.95 0.67 12.04
C ASP A 56 -9.46 0.87 13.48
N LYS A 57 -8.55 1.01 14.47
CA LYS A 57 -8.90 1.28 15.87
C LYS A 57 -8.53 2.69 16.36
N TYR A 58 -7.77 3.46 15.60
CA TYR A 58 -7.28 4.76 16.03
C TYR A 58 -7.94 5.90 15.26
N VAL A 59 -8.44 6.89 16.01
CA VAL A 59 -8.94 8.13 15.43
C VAL A 59 -7.76 9.08 15.21
N TYR A 60 -7.57 9.54 13.99
CA TYR A 60 -6.43 10.39 13.63
C TYR A 60 -6.87 11.75 13.09
N LEU A 61 -5.98 12.73 13.27
CA LEU A 61 -6.08 13.99 12.56
C LEU A 61 -5.67 13.76 11.10
N LEU A 62 -6.34 14.44 10.18
CA LEU A 62 -6.01 14.31 8.76
C LEU A 62 -4.57 14.78 8.47
N SER A 63 -4.09 15.78 9.22
CA SER A 63 -2.69 16.24 9.19
C SER A 63 -1.70 15.12 9.48
N ASP A 64 -2.05 14.19 10.38
CA ASP A 64 -1.16 13.12 10.81
C ASP A 64 -1.24 11.91 9.88
N TYR A 65 -2.19 11.89 8.94
CA TYR A 65 -2.45 10.71 8.12
C TYR A 65 -1.26 10.38 7.20
N GLN A 66 -0.59 11.39 6.66
CA GLN A 66 0.65 11.19 5.90
C GLN A 66 1.80 10.74 6.80
N LEU A 67 1.91 11.25 8.04
CA LEU A 67 2.90 10.79 9.02
C LEU A 67 2.70 9.30 9.35
N ILE A 68 1.47 8.86 9.59
CA ILE A 68 1.15 7.44 9.82
C ILE A 68 1.53 6.62 8.59
N GLY A 69 1.17 7.09 7.38
CA GLY A 69 1.47 6.41 6.12
C GLY A 69 2.97 6.25 5.87
N ILE A 70 3.74 7.33 5.98
CA ILE A 70 5.19 7.30 5.71
C ILE A 70 5.93 6.48 6.77
N SER A 71 5.48 6.51 8.03
CA SER A 71 6.02 5.67 9.10
C SER A 71 5.70 4.20 8.90
N SER A 72 4.49 3.89 8.39
CA SER A 72 4.12 2.51 8.02
C SER A 72 5.00 1.97 6.90
N LEU A 73 5.35 2.81 5.90
CA LEU A 73 6.30 2.45 4.84
C LEU A 73 7.73 2.29 5.37
N TYR A 74 8.14 3.10 6.34
CA TYR A 74 9.44 2.96 6.99
C TYR A 74 9.56 1.62 7.72
N ILE A 75 8.54 1.24 8.50
CA ILE A 75 8.47 -0.07 9.17
C ILE A 75 8.51 -1.20 8.14
N ALA A 76 7.68 -1.14 7.09
CA ALA A 76 7.63 -2.17 6.05
C ALA A 76 8.98 -2.36 5.37
N ALA A 77 9.66 -1.27 5.03
CA ALA A 77 10.97 -1.32 4.37
C ALA A 77 12.05 -1.95 5.26
N LYS A 78 12.04 -1.71 6.57
CA LYS A 78 12.98 -2.36 7.50
C LYS A 78 12.78 -3.88 7.61
N ILE A 79 11.62 -4.40 7.21
CA ILE A 79 11.29 -5.81 7.29
C ILE A 79 11.56 -6.51 5.96
N GLU A 80 11.11 -5.92 4.86
CA GLU A 80 11.06 -6.58 3.55
C GLU A 80 12.29 -6.27 2.68
N GLU A 81 12.89 -5.09 2.85
CA GLU A 81 14.00 -4.65 1.98
C GLU A 81 15.36 -5.07 2.55
N THR A 82 16.27 -5.50 1.67
CA THR A 82 17.67 -5.74 2.06
C THR A 82 18.33 -4.46 2.57
N LYS A 83 17.97 -3.31 2.01
CA LYS A 83 18.44 -2.00 2.44
C LYS A 83 17.35 -0.95 2.27
N THR A 84 16.86 -0.45 3.39
CA THR A 84 15.99 0.74 3.42
C THR A 84 16.79 2.03 3.20
N LYS A 85 16.13 3.06 2.69
CA LYS A 85 16.61 4.45 2.69
C LYS A 85 16.79 4.96 4.13
N PRO A 86 17.70 5.93 4.34
CA PRO A 86 17.85 6.58 5.63
C PRO A 86 16.59 7.40 5.97
N ILE A 87 16.31 7.60 7.26
CA ILE A 87 15.09 8.29 7.71
C ILE A 87 15.00 9.74 7.19
N GLU A 88 16.13 10.38 6.92
CA GLU A 88 16.23 11.68 6.24
C GLU A 88 15.51 11.69 4.89
N ALA A 89 15.56 10.58 4.14
CA ALA A 89 14.88 10.49 2.85
C ALA A 89 13.36 10.45 3.02
N TYR A 90 12.87 9.86 4.11
CA TYR A 90 11.45 9.82 4.44
C TYR A 90 10.95 11.21 4.87
N ALA A 91 11.71 11.95 5.67
CA ALA A 91 11.39 13.35 5.98
C ALA A 91 11.42 14.24 4.73
N LYS A 92 12.40 14.01 3.84
CA LYS A 92 12.53 14.78 2.60
C LYS A 92 11.38 14.55 1.62
N VAL A 93 10.86 13.33 1.50
CA VAL A 93 9.76 13.03 0.55
C VAL A 93 8.41 13.60 1.00
N THR A 94 8.31 14.01 2.27
CA THR A 94 7.16 14.75 2.81
C THR A 94 7.36 16.26 2.74
N ASP A 95 8.25 16.76 1.88
CA ASP A 95 8.65 18.18 1.82
C ASP A 95 9.06 18.75 3.20
N GLU A 96 9.70 17.93 4.04
CA GLU A 96 10.11 18.28 5.42
C GLU A 96 8.95 18.64 6.37
N THR A 97 7.70 18.34 5.99
CA THR A 97 6.52 18.51 6.87
C THR A 97 6.66 17.73 8.18
N PHE A 98 7.37 16.58 8.16
CA PHE A 98 7.66 15.80 9.36
C PHE A 98 9.15 15.63 9.59
N SER A 99 9.57 15.85 10.84
CA SER A 99 10.93 15.61 11.29
C SER A 99 11.21 14.11 11.47
N LYS A 100 12.49 13.76 11.54
CA LYS A 100 12.95 12.40 11.80
C LYS A 100 12.43 11.87 13.14
N GLU A 101 12.38 12.74 14.15
CA GLU A 101 11.90 12.44 15.49
C GLU A 101 10.39 12.16 15.48
N GLN A 102 9.62 12.90 14.67
CA GLN A 102 8.19 12.63 14.49
C GLN A 102 7.95 11.28 13.82
N ILE A 103 8.72 10.95 12.78
CA ILE A 103 8.64 9.65 12.08
C ILE A 103 9.03 8.52 13.03
N HIS A 104 10.12 8.64 13.80
CA HIS A 104 10.50 7.65 14.80
C HIS A 104 9.45 7.48 15.90
N LYS A 105 8.89 8.58 16.39
CA LYS A 105 7.84 8.52 17.42
C LYS A 105 6.60 7.81 16.91
N MET A 106 6.15 8.13 15.69
CA MET A 106 5.01 7.48 15.07
C MET A 106 5.29 6.00 14.81
N GLU A 107 6.50 5.65 14.37
CA GLU A 107 6.94 4.26 14.24
C GLU A 107 6.76 3.49 15.56
N MET A 108 7.27 4.02 16.67
CA MET A 108 7.14 3.37 17.97
C MET A 108 5.67 3.20 18.37
N GLN A 109 4.83 4.22 18.15
CA GLN A 109 3.40 4.14 18.43
C GLN A 109 2.68 3.05 17.61
N ILE A 110 3.02 2.93 16.33
CA ILE A 110 2.47 1.88 15.46
C ILE A 110 2.91 0.50 15.95
N LEU A 111 4.21 0.33 16.26
CA LEU A 111 4.75 -0.95 16.72
C LEU A 111 4.16 -1.38 18.08
N ASP A 112 4.03 -0.45 19.02
CA ASP A 112 3.40 -0.69 20.31
C ASP A 112 1.94 -1.12 20.14
N TYR A 113 1.18 -0.44 19.27
CA TYR A 113 -0.20 -0.82 18.96
C TYR A 113 -0.29 -2.24 18.36
N LEU A 114 0.69 -2.63 17.54
CA LEU A 114 0.76 -3.97 16.96
C LEU A 114 1.25 -5.02 17.95
N ASN A 115 1.59 -4.66 19.19
CA ASN A 115 2.29 -5.51 20.15
C ASN A 115 3.56 -6.14 19.54
N TYR A 116 4.21 -5.43 18.60
CA TYR A 116 5.34 -5.93 17.81
C TYR A 116 5.06 -7.22 17.00
N ASP A 117 3.79 -7.66 16.90
CA ASP A 117 3.38 -8.79 16.06
C ASP A 117 3.07 -8.30 14.64
N ILE A 118 4.14 -8.07 13.88
CA ILE A 118 4.06 -7.68 12.47
C ILE A 118 3.90 -8.91 11.57
N ASN A 119 4.35 -10.08 12.02
CA ASN A 119 4.30 -11.33 11.25
C ASN A 119 2.88 -11.72 10.82
N SER A 120 1.87 -11.39 11.64
CA SER A 120 0.46 -11.60 11.30
C SER A 120 -0.08 -10.71 10.17
N ILE A 121 0.67 -9.69 9.76
CA ILE A 121 0.31 -8.67 8.75
C ILE A 121 1.11 -8.90 7.46
N LEU A 122 2.25 -9.58 7.52
CA LEU A 122 3.15 -9.74 6.38
C LEU A 122 2.48 -10.51 5.22
N PRO A 123 2.46 -9.95 3.99
CA PRO A 123 1.98 -10.64 2.80
C PRO A 123 2.72 -11.96 2.56
N GLY A 124 4.03 -12.02 2.84
CA GLY A 124 4.83 -13.23 2.66
C GLY A 124 4.31 -14.44 3.45
N THR A 125 3.87 -14.23 4.70
CA THR A 125 3.24 -15.27 5.52
C THR A 125 1.93 -15.73 4.90
N LEU A 126 1.13 -14.80 4.39
CA LEU A 126 -0.14 -15.12 3.73
C LEU A 126 0.08 -15.90 2.43
N PHE A 127 1.00 -15.44 1.58
CA PHE A 127 1.21 -16.06 0.27
C PHE A 127 1.69 -17.50 0.39
N LYS A 128 2.46 -17.82 1.44
CA LYS A 128 2.87 -19.19 1.77
C LYS A 128 1.69 -20.03 2.25
N ASN A 129 0.83 -19.48 3.11
CA ASN A 129 -0.29 -20.23 3.69
C ASN A 129 -1.45 -20.48 2.69
N PHE A 130 -1.55 -19.71 1.61
CA PHE A 130 -2.66 -19.77 0.65
C PHE A 130 -2.26 -20.28 -0.74
N ASP A 131 -1.13 -21.00 -0.88
CA ASP A 131 -0.60 -21.54 -2.15
C ASP A 131 -0.52 -20.51 -3.29
N VAL A 132 -0.41 -19.23 -2.95
CA VAL A 132 -0.52 -18.11 -3.91
C VAL A 132 0.57 -18.20 -4.96
N ILE A 133 1.80 -18.48 -4.53
CA ILE A 133 2.96 -18.60 -5.43
C ILE A 133 2.73 -19.70 -6.47
N GLU A 134 2.17 -20.84 -6.05
CA GLU A 134 1.89 -21.94 -6.94
C GLU A 134 0.75 -21.59 -7.92
N MET A 135 -0.30 -20.92 -7.44
CA MET A 135 -1.39 -20.44 -8.30
C MET A 135 -0.91 -19.43 -9.36
N LEU A 136 -0.06 -18.47 -8.96
CA LEU A 136 0.54 -17.51 -9.89
C LEU A 136 1.38 -18.22 -10.96
N ARG A 137 2.10 -19.28 -10.57
CA ARG A 137 2.93 -20.11 -11.46
C ARG A 137 2.12 -20.97 -12.42
N LYS A 138 1.03 -21.60 -11.95
CA LYS A 138 0.15 -22.46 -12.75
C LYS A 138 -0.73 -21.69 -13.74
N ASN A 139 -0.85 -20.38 -13.56
CA ASN A 139 -1.65 -19.55 -14.45
C ASN A 139 -0.95 -19.39 -15.82
N ASN A 140 -1.60 -19.89 -16.88
CA ASN A 140 -1.10 -19.90 -18.27
C ASN A 140 -1.10 -18.53 -18.97
N VAL A 141 -1.43 -17.45 -18.26
CA VAL A 141 -1.33 -16.10 -18.81
C VAL A 141 0.14 -15.72 -19.01
N SER A 142 0.44 -15.13 -20.18
CA SER A 142 1.74 -14.58 -20.58
C SER A 142 2.08 -13.29 -19.82
N LEU A 143 2.02 -13.34 -18.49
CA LEU A 143 2.49 -12.31 -17.59
C LEU A 143 3.62 -12.87 -16.73
N THR A 144 4.65 -12.05 -16.48
CA THR A 144 5.69 -12.39 -15.51
C THR A 144 5.10 -12.59 -14.10
N ASN A 145 5.77 -13.39 -13.27
CA ASN A 145 5.36 -13.58 -11.88
C ASN A 145 5.36 -12.26 -11.09
N GLU A 146 6.29 -11.35 -11.41
CA GLU A 146 6.37 -10.02 -10.83
C GLU A 146 5.12 -9.18 -11.18
N SER A 147 4.69 -9.16 -12.44
CA SER A 147 3.47 -8.46 -12.84
C SER A 147 2.21 -9.10 -12.25
N LYS A 148 2.15 -10.43 -12.17
CA LYS A 148 1.02 -11.11 -11.49
C LYS A 148 0.98 -10.76 -9.99
N LEU A 149 2.14 -10.66 -9.34
CA LEU A 149 2.26 -10.25 -7.94
C LEU A 149 1.85 -8.79 -7.75
N HIS A 150 2.28 -7.89 -8.63
CA HIS A 150 1.87 -6.49 -8.60
C HIS A 150 0.36 -6.34 -8.80
N LEU A 151 -0.24 -7.11 -9.70
CA LEU A 151 -1.69 -7.13 -9.87
C LEU A 151 -2.41 -7.63 -8.61
N LEU A 152 -1.90 -8.68 -7.96
CA LEU A 152 -2.44 -9.16 -6.69
C LEU A 152 -2.35 -8.08 -5.61
N THR A 153 -1.20 -7.41 -5.48
CA THR A 153 -1.03 -6.25 -4.59
C THR A 153 -2.09 -5.18 -4.87
N ALA A 154 -2.28 -4.80 -6.13
CA ALA A 154 -3.27 -3.79 -6.50
C ALA A 154 -4.71 -4.20 -6.16
N ILE A 155 -5.05 -5.49 -6.30
CA ILE A 155 -6.37 -6.02 -5.93
C ILE A 155 -6.57 -5.97 -4.42
N ILE A 156 -5.57 -6.36 -3.63
CA ILE A 156 -5.65 -6.29 -2.15
C ILE A 156 -5.84 -4.83 -1.71
N VAL A 157 -5.08 -3.91 -2.30
CA VAL A 157 -5.21 -2.47 -2.02
C VAL A 157 -6.59 -1.94 -2.42
N ASP A 158 -7.17 -2.39 -3.54
CA ASP A 158 -8.54 -2.03 -3.93
C ASP A 158 -9.58 -2.53 -2.92
N PHE A 159 -9.38 -3.71 -2.34
CA PHE A 159 -10.23 -4.20 -1.25
C PHE A 159 -10.13 -3.31 -0.01
N CYS A 160 -8.93 -2.93 0.42
CA CYS A 160 -8.71 -2.00 1.54
C CYS A 160 -9.40 -0.63 1.30
N LEU A 161 -9.43 -0.17 0.05
CA LEU A 161 -10.13 1.06 -0.33
C LEU A 161 -11.66 0.89 -0.36
N SER A 162 -12.16 -0.30 -0.66
CA SER A 162 -13.57 -0.50 -1.01
C SER A 162 -14.43 -1.04 0.12
N LYS A 163 -13.87 -1.82 1.05
CA LYS A 163 -14.66 -2.48 2.11
C LYS A 163 -13.85 -2.64 3.40
N LYS A 164 -14.48 -2.43 4.56
CA LYS A 164 -13.94 -2.91 5.85
C LYS A 164 -14.20 -4.41 5.94
N ILE A 165 -13.18 -5.22 5.61
CA ILE A 165 -13.24 -6.69 5.67
C ILE A 165 -12.10 -7.19 6.55
N LYS A 166 -12.32 -8.30 7.27
CA LYS A 166 -11.25 -8.99 8.01
C LYS A 166 -10.14 -9.40 7.05
N PHE A 167 -8.89 -9.25 7.50
CA PHE A 167 -7.70 -9.50 6.70
C PHE A 167 -7.68 -10.88 6.00
N THR A 168 -8.12 -11.94 6.67
CA THR A 168 -8.20 -13.30 6.11
C THR A 168 -9.16 -13.40 4.92
N GLU A 169 -10.29 -12.70 4.96
CA GLU A 169 -11.25 -12.68 3.87
C GLU A 169 -10.75 -11.87 2.67
N ILE A 170 -9.92 -10.84 2.89
CA ILE A 170 -9.33 -10.04 1.81
C ILE A 170 -8.49 -10.96 0.93
N MET A 171 -7.68 -11.84 1.52
CA MET A 171 -6.80 -12.74 0.76
C MET A 171 -7.56 -13.70 -0.15
N CYS A 172 -8.54 -14.45 0.38
CA CYS A 172 -9.32 -15.39 -0.42
C CYS A 172 -10.08 -14.68 -1.57
N LYS A 173 -10.68 -13.52 -1.28
CA LYS A 173 -11.41 -12.73 -2.29
C LYS A 173 -10.47 -12.12 -3.34
N SER A 174 -9.25 -11.76 -2.95
CA SER A 174 -8.24 -11.21 -3.86
C SER A 174 -7.75 -12.23 -4.88
N LEU A 175 -7.61 -13.50 -4.48
CA LEU A 175 -7.23 -14.57 -5.40
C LEU A 175 -8.33 -14.88 -6.43
N ALA A 176 -9.59 -14.93 -5.99
CA ALA A 176 -10.71 -15.11 -6.91
C ALA A 176 -10.81 -13.95 -7.92
N ASN A 177 -10.67 -12.71 -7.43
CA ASN A 177 -10.65 -11.52 -8.29
C ASN A 177 -9.44 -11.49 -9.23
N LEU A 178 -8.28 -12.00 -8.81
CA LEU A 178 -7.12 -12.10 -9.69
C LEU A 178 -7.45 -12.94 -10.91
N GLN A 179 -8.02 -14.14 -10.71
CA GLN A 179 -8.39 -15.02 -11.81
C GLN A 179 -9.48 -14.38 -12.70
N GLN A 180 -10.50 -13.77 -12.11
CA GLN A 180 -11.55 -13.09 -12.86
C GLN A 180 -11.01 -11.93 -13.70
N ASN A 181 -10.16 -11.08 -13.12
CA ASN A 181 -9.59 -9.93 -13.79
C ASN A 181 -8.66 -10.37 -14.94
N LEU A 182 -7.85 -11.42 -14.73
CA LEU A 182 -7.00 -11.99 -15.77
C LEU A 182 -7.81 -12.57 -16.94
N ASN A 183 -8.93 -13.25 -16.64
CA ASN A 183 -9.80 -13.85 -17.68
C ASN A 183 -10.60 -12.79 -18.45
N ASN A 184 -11.21 -11.85 -17.73
CA ASN A 184 -12.14 -10.88 -18.31
C ASN A 184 -11.44 -9.63 -18.82
N LYS A 185 -10.16 -9.44 -18.49
CA LYS A 185 -9.37 -8.23 -18.79
C LYS A 185 -10.04 -6.93 -18.32
N GLN A 186 -10.79 -7.00 -17.22
CA GLN A 186 -11.46 -5.87 -16.61
C GLN A 186 -10.89 -5.60 -15.21
N ILE A 187 -10.64 -4.32 -14.91
CA ILE A 187 -10.07 -3.87 -13.64
C ILE A 187 -10.71 -2.54 -13.21
N SER A 188 -10.78 -2.33 -11.90
CA SER A 188 -11.31 -1.10 -11.30
C SER A 188 -10.38 0.09 -11.52
N SER A 189 -10.90 1.32 -11.32
CA SER A 189 -10.09 2.54 -11.40
C SER A 189 -9.01 2.62 -10.31
N ASN A 190 -9.24 2.01 -9.15
CA ASN A 190 -8.25 1.94 -8.07
C ASN A 190 -7.10 1.00 -8.45
N ILE A 191 -7.39 -0.15 -9.07
CA ILE A 191 -6.34 -1.04 -9.56
C ILE A 191 -5.48 -0.32 -10.61
N LYS A 192 -6.12 0.35 -11.58
CA LYS A 192 -5.41 1.16 -12.59
C LYS A 192 -4.47 2.19 -11.98
N MET A 193 -4.89 2.85 -10.90
CA MET A 193 -4.08 3.84 -10.17
C MET A 193 -2.79 3.22 -9.60
N ILE A 194 -2.86 2.00 -9.06
CA ILE A 194 -1.69 1.33 -8.46
C ILE A 194 -0.75 0.78 -9.54
N ILE A 195 -1.28 0.15 -10.59
CA ILE A 195 -0.46 -0.51 -11.63
C ILE A 195 0.01 0.41 -12.75
N ARG A 196 -0.22 1.72 -12.66
CA ARG A 196 -0.07 2.71 -13.76
C ARG A 196 1.32 2.82 -14.40
N GLU A 197 2.33 2.18 -13.81
CA GLU A 197 3.71 2.16 -14.32
C GLU A 197 4.19 0.76 -14.71
N ASN A 198 3.39 -0.28 -14.46
CA ASN A 198 3.74 -1.63 -14.89
C ASN A 198 3.32 -1.79 -16.36
N TYR A 199 4.28 -1.60 -17.26
CA TYR A 199 4.06 -1.63 -18.71
C TYR A 199 3.41 -2.94 -19.19
N GLU A 200 3.80 -4.08 -18.59
CA GLU A 200 3.26 -5.39 -18.94
C GLU A 200 1.75 -5.46 -18.62
N LEU A 201 1.35 -5.02 -17.43
CA LEU A 201 -0.05 -4.97 -17.01
C LEU A 201 -0.84 -3.92 -17.79
N ILE A 202 -0.26 -2.75 -18.06
CA ILE A 202 -0.88 -1.69 -18.87
C ILE A 202 -1.22 -2.23 -20.26
N LYS A 203 -0.25 -2.90 -20.90
CA LYS A 203 -0.44 -3.54 -22.20
C LYS A 203 -1.45 -4.68 -22.12
N PHE A 204 -1.38 -5.53 -21.09
CA PHE A 204 -2.29 -6.66 -20.92
C PHE A 204 -3.76 -6.25 -20.78
N PHE A 205 -4.02 -5.17 -20.04
CA PHE A 205 -5.36 -4.62 -19.80
C PHE A 205 -5.79 -3.54 -20.79
N ASN A 206 -4.98 -3.24 -21.81
CA ASN A 206 -5.23 -2.16 -22.78
C ASN A 206 -5.58 -0.82 -22.10
N ILE A 207 -4.85 -0.47 -21.04
CA ILE A 207 -5.07 0.79 -20.31
C ILE A 207 -4.50 1.92 -21.17
N LYS A 208 -5.37 2.82 -21.63
CA LYS A 208 -4.92 4.05 -22.29
C LYS A 208 -4.12 4.88 -21.28
N ALA A 209 -2.92 5.31 -21.66
CA ALA A 209 -2.24 6.37 -20.94
C ALA A 209 -3.19 7.59 -20.96
N ASN A 210 -3.62 8.05 -19.78
CA ASN A 210 -4.33 9.32 -19.72
C ASN A 210 -3.34 10.39 -20.18
N ALA A 211 -3.67 11.07 -21.28
CA ALA A 211 -2.95 12.25 -21.77
C ALA A 211 -3.08 13.42 -20.78
#